data_AF-A0AAN8WYQ0-F1
#
_entry.id   AF-A0AAN8WYQ0-F1
#
_cell.length_a   1.000
_cell.length_b   1.000
_cell.length_c   1.000
_cell.angle_alpha   90.00
_cell.angle_beta   90.00
_cell.angle_gamma   90.00
#
_symmetry.space_group_name_H-M   'P 1'
#
loop_
_entity.id
_entity.type
_entity.pdbx_description
1 polymer ?
#
loop_
_entity_poly.entity_id
_entity_poly.type
_entity_poly.pdbx_seq_one_letter_code
_entity_poly.pdbx_strand_id
1 'polypeptide(L)'
;MTVDDIIQTLDSINNQQQSKKQILNSFLEDLRSELQNSSYDFVSSAYFCYAGSSYERTVVKHNTDFDIQLILKEHFRADKFQMETCPEPGVYKLKIREDSRSLPVYRRWIDKNGYLRVEVLRICIFRE
;
A
#
# COMPACT_ATOMS: atom_id res chain seq x y z
N MET A 1 39.90 -2.37 8.47
CA MET A 1 38.63 -1.65 8.63
C MET A 1 38.62 -1.08 10.02
N THR A 2 38.76 0.23 10.12
CA THR A 2 38.75 0.99 11.37
C THR A 2 37.31 1.36 11.75
N VAL A 3 37.12 1.87 12.96
CA VAL A 3 35.81 2.42 13.39
C VAL A 3 35.40 3.60 12.51
N ASP A 4 36.36 4.43 12.09
CA ASP A 4 36.11 5.58 11.21
C ASP A 4 35.66 5.14 9.81
N ASP A 5 36.24 4.05 9.28
CA ASP A 5 35.81 3.46 8.00
C ASP A 5 34.34 3.00 8.05
N ILE A 6 33.90 2.47 9.20
CA ILE A 6 32.52 2.01 9.41
C ILE A 6 31.57 3.21 9.46
N ILE A 7 31.93 4.27 10.20
CA ILE A 7 31.10 5.49 10.31
C ILE A 7 30.92 6.14 8.94
N GLN A 8 32.00 6.34 8.18
CA GLN A 8 31.91 6.93 6.84
C GLN A 8 31.04 6.11 5.88
N THR A 9 31.11 4.77 5.98
CA THR A 9 30.27 3.88 5.17
C THR A 9 28.79 4.04 5.52
N LEU A 10 28.46 4.10 6.81
CA LEU A 10 27.07 4.29 7.27
C LEU A 10 26.51 5.66 6.84
N ASP A 11 27.31 6.73 6.95
CA ASP A 11 26.91 8.07 6.50
C ASP A 11 26.64 8.12 5.00
N SER A 12 27.50 7.50 4.20
CA SER A 12 27.33 7.39 2.74
C SER A 12 26.04 6.65 2.38
N ILE A 13 25.77 5.52 3.04
CA ILE A 13 24.52 4.75 2.86
C ILE A 13 23.31 5.62 3.20
N ASN A 14 23.34 6.33 4.33
CA ASN A 14 22.22 7.15 4.77
C ASN A 14 21.95 8.32 3.80
N ASN A 15 22.98 9.01 3.33
CA ASN A 15 22.84 10.11 2.37
C ASN A 15 22.23 9.66 1.03
N GLN A 16 22.66 8.51 0.52
CA GLN A 16 22.06 7.93 -0.69
C GLN A 16 20.59 7.53 -0.47
N GLN A 17 20.25 6.97 0.70
CA GLN A 17 18.86 6.65 1.05
C GLN A 17 17.98 7.90 1.10
N GLN A 18 18.48 9.01 1.66
CA GLN A 18 17.74 10.27 1.70
C GLN A 18 17.46 10.82 0.30
N SER A 19 18.45 10.79 -0.59
CA SER A 19 18.25 11.23 -1.98
C SER A 19 17.18 10.41 -2.70
N LYS A 20 17.20 9.08 -2.55
CA LYS A 20 16.17 8.21 -3.13
C LYS A 20 14.76 8.47 -2.56
N LYS A 21 14.66 8.70 -1.24
CA LYS A 21 13.39 9.06 -0.59
C LYS A 21 12.81 10.36 -1.12
N GLN A 22 13.63 11.35 -1.46
CA GLN A 22 13.16 12.60 -2.06
C GLN A 22 12.51 12.37 -3.43
N ILE A 23 13.15 11.59 -4.30
CA ILE A 23 12.59 11.22 -5.61
C ILE A 23 11.26 10.48 -5.43
N LEU A 24 11.24 9.51 -4.53
CA LEU A 24 10.06 8.71 -4.22
C LEU A 24 8.91 9.57 -3.67
N ASN A 25 9.20 10.53 -2.81
CA ASN A 25 8.19 11.45 -2.28
C ASN A 25 7.59 12.32 -3.38
N SER A 26 8.40 12.82 -4.32
CA SER A 26 7.88 13.57 -5.48
C SER A 26 6.89 12.72 -6.28
N PHE A 27 7.29 11.49 -6.61
CA PHE A 27 6.43 10.54 -7.32
C PHE A 27 5.13 10.25 -6.56
N LEU A 28 5.20 10.08 -5.23
CA LEU A 28 4.03 9.81 -4.41
C LEU A 28 3.08 10.99 -4.30
N GLU A 29 3.58 12.22 -4.31
CA GLU A 29 2.71 13.41 -4.35
C GLU A 29 2.00 13.53 -5.70
N ASP A 30 2.71 13.26 -6.81
CA ASP A 30 2.10 13.20 -8.15
C ASP A 30 1.00 12.12 -8.19
N LEU A 31 1.32 10.91 -7.72
CA LEU A 31 0.35 9.82 -7.65
C LEU A 31 -0.83 10.16 -6.72
N ARG A 32 -0.59 10.81 -5.57
CA ARG A 32 -1.68 11.26 -4.68
C ARG A 32 -2.62 12.21 -5.42
N SER A 33 -2.06 13.18 -6.15
CA SER A 33 -2.83 14.15 -6.93
C SER A 33 -3.68 13.45 -8.00
N GLU A 34 -3.11 12.49 -8.73
CA GLU A 34 -3.85 11.72 -9.74
C GLU A 34 -4.99 10.90 -9.10
N LEU A 35 -4.72 10.24 -7.98
CA LEU A 35 -5.69 9.44 -7.25
C LEU A 35 -6.83 10.29 -6.68
N GLN A 36 -6.55 11.49 -6.17
CA GLN A 36 -7.55 12.44 -5.70
C GLN A 36 -8.43 12.99 -6.83
N ASN A 37 -7.88 13.12 -8.03
CA ASN A 37 -8.60 13.54 -9.24
C ASN A 37 -9.28 12.37 -9.97
N SER A 38 -9.16 11.15 -9.45
CA SER A 38 -9.77 9.97 -10.07
C SER A 38 -11.29 9.94 -9.84
N SER A 39 -12.02 9.34 -10.77
CA SER A 39 -13.47 9.11 -10.64
C SER A 39 -13.83 8.03 -9.61
N TYR A 40 -12.87 7.57 -8.81
CA TYR A 40 -13.04 6.50 -7.85
C TYR A 40 -13.08 7.09 -6.44
N ASP A 41 -14.29 7.34 -5.93
CA ASP A 41 -14.54 7.94 -4.61
C ASP A 41 -13.78 7.28 -3.45
N PHE A 42 -13.41 6.00 -3.56
CA PHE A 42 -12.71 5.30 -2.49
C PHE A 42 -11.20 5.55 -2.44
N VAL A 43 -10.63 6.10 -3.51
CA VAL A 43 -9.22 6.40 -3.63
C VAL A 43 -8.92 7.82 -3.12
N SER A 44 -9.91 8.73 -3.19
CA SER A 44 -9.76 10.11 -2.74
C SER A 44 -9.45 10.24 -1.24
N SER A 45 -9.90 9.28 -0.43
CA SER A 45 -9.61 9.17 1.02
C SER A 45 -8.45 8.22 1.35
N ALA A 46 -7.76 7.69 0.33
CA ALA A 46 -6.61 6.84 0.54
C ALA A 46 -5.37 7.63 0.98
N TYR A 47 -4.51 7.00 1.76
CA TYR A 47 -3.25 7.62 2.18
C TYR A 47 -2.09 6.63 2.10
N PHE A 48 -0.89 7.16 1.87
CA PHE A 48 0.33 6.38 1.85
C PHE A 48 0.85 6.15 3.28
N CYS A 49 1.20 4.91 3.57
CA CYS A 49 1.90 4.51 4.77
C CYS A 49 3.27 3.95 4.36
N TYR A 50 4.33 4.48 4.96
CA TYR A 50 5.70 4.09 4.67
C TYR A 50 6.11 2.95 5.61
N ALA A 51 6.50 1.81 5.04
CA ALA A 51 6.78 0.60 5.79
C ALA A 51 8.13 0.00 5.40
N GLY A 52 8.56 -1.00 6.16
CA GLY A 52 9.75 -1.78 5.82
C GLY A 52 11.06 -1.08 6.19
N SER A 53 12.14 -1.81 5.93
CA SER A 53 13.46 -1.50 6.50
C SER A 53 13.96 -0.09 6.17
N SER A 54 13.68 0.39 4.94
CA SER A 54 14.03 1.73 4.46
C SER A 54 13.47 2.85 5.33
N TYR A 55 12.34 2.66 6.00
CA TYR A 55 11.71 3.66 6.87
C TYR A 55 11.88 3.35 8.36
N GLU A 56 12.08 2.09 8.73
CA GLU A 56 12.29 1.64 10.12
C GLU A 56 13.71 1.87 10.64
N ARG A 57 14.61 2.42 9.80
CA ARG A 57 16.04 2.67 10.13
C ARG A 57 16.81 1.39 10.50
N THR A 58 16.34 0.24 10.00
CA THR A 58 16.98 -1.08 10.17
C THR A 58 17.88 -1.45 8.98
N VAL A 59 18.08 -0.50 8.05
CA VAL A 59 18.92 -0.68 6.86
C VAL A 59 20.39 -0.81 7.25
N VAL A 60 20.92 -2.02 7.16
CA VAL A 60 22.34 -2.35 7.43
C VAL A 60 23.18 -2.48 6.16
N LYS A 61 22.57 -2.33 4.96
CA LYS A 61 23.20 -2.44 3.64
C LYS A 61 22.47 -1.53 2.64
N HIS A 62 23.06 -1.20 1.49
CA HIS A 62 22.34 -0.47 0.45
C HIS A 62 21.02 -1.15 0.09
N ASN A 63 19.89 -0.53 0.45
CA ASN A 63 18.56 -0.98 0.05
C ASN A 63 18.15 -0.30 -1.26
N THR A 64 17.67 -1.09 -2.21
CA THR A 64 17.06 -0.60 -3.45
C THR A 64 15.55 -0.50 -3.33
N ASP A 65 14.97 -1.13 -2.31
CA ASP A 65 13.55 -1.39 -2.25
C ASP A 65 12.89 -0.50 -1.20
N PHE A 66 11.70 -0.02 -1.54
CA PHE A 66 10.89 0.84 -0.68
C PHE A 66 9.48 0.26 -0.61
N ASP A 67 9.04 -0.07 0.60
CA ASP A 67 7.68 -0.56 0.81
C ASP A 67 6.75 0.61 1.13
N ILE A 68 5.78 0.83 0.24
CA ILE A 68 4.75 1.86 0.41
C ILE A 68 3.40 1.17 0.32
N GLN A 69 2.59 1.38 1.36
CA GLN A 69 1.24 0.86 1.43
C GLN A 69 0.25 1.97 1.11
N LEU A 70 -0.70 1.73 0.20
CA LEU A 70 -1.86 2.59 0.01
C LEU A 70 -3.02 2.06 0.86
N ILE A 71 -3.43 2.82 1.86
CA ILE A 71 -4.46 2.41 2.81
C ILE A 71 -5.82 2.99 2.43
N LEU A 72 -6.81 2.11 2.19
CA LEU A 72 -8.18 2.46 1.80
C LEU A 72 -9.09 2.49 3.06
N LYS A 73 -9.11 3.61 3.80
CA LYS A 73 -9.70 3.62 5.16
C LYS A 73 -11.22 3.76 5.22
N GLU A 74 -11.80 4.65 4.41
CA GLU A 74 -13.20 5.05 4.63
C GLU A 74 -14.19 4.02 4.10
N HIS A 75 -13.87 3.43 2.96
CA HIS A 75 -14.78 2.52 2.28
C HIS A 75 -14.46 1.05 2.49
N PHE A 76 -13.29 0.66 3.02
CA PHE A 76 -12.93 -0.75 3.21
C PHE A 76 -12.65 -1.09 4.67
N ARG A 77 -13.55 -0.68 5.57
CA ARG A 77 -13.40 -0.97 6.99
C ARG A 77 -13.51 -2.47 7.29
N ALA A 78 -12.63 -2.98 8.14
CA ALA A 78 -12.57 -4.39 8.49
C ALA A 78 -13.89 -4.95 9.05
N ASP A 79 -14.70 -4.14 9.75
CA ASP A 79 -16.00 -4.55 10.27
C ASP A 79 -17.04 -4.85 9.18
N LYS A 80 -16.81 -4.41 7.94
CA LYS A 80 -17.66 -4.67 6.77
C LYS A 80 -17.35 -5.98 6.07
N PHE A 81 -16.24 -6.63 6.45
CA PHE A 81 -15.79 -7.87 5.85
C PHE A 81 -15.82 -9.02 6.85
N GLN A 82 -15.94 -10.22 6.30
CA GLN A 82 -15.67 -11.48 6.94
C GLN A 82 -14.47 -12.10 6.22
N MET A 83 -13.48 -12.49 7.02
CA MET A 83 -12.28 -13.15 6.52
C MET A 83 -12.52 -14.66 6.51
N GLU A 84 -12.33 -15.29 5.35
CA GLU A 84 -12.41 -16.74 5.16
C GLU A 84 -11.03 -17.27 4.80
N THR A 85 -10.60 -18.34 5.46
CA THR A 85 -9.31 -18.99 5.19
C THR A 85 -9.31 -19.68 3.83
N CYS A 86 -8.17 -19.64 3.15
CA CYS A 86 -7.93 -20.46 1.97
C CYS A 86 -7.07 -21.69 2.32
N PRO A 87 -7.04 -22.72 1.45
CA PRO A 87 -6.11 -23.84 1.60
C PRO A 87 -4.64 -23.40 1.62
N GLU A 88 -4.32 -22.29 0.95
CA GLU A 88 -2.99 -21.71 0.93
C GLU A 88 -2.71 -20.91 2.21
N PRO A 89 -1.65 -21.25 2.98
CA PRO A 89 -1.30 -20.54 4.20
C PRO A 89 -1.04 -19.05 3.96
N GLY A 90 -1.61 -18.20 4.82
CA GLY A 90 -1.46 -16.75 4.71
C GLY A 90 -2.38 -16.08 3.68
N VAL A 91 -3.16 -16.86 2.93
CA VAL A 91 -4.12 -16.32 1.95
C VAL A 91 -5.53 -16.35 2.52
N TYR A 92 -6.24 -15.23 2.33
CA TYR A 92 -7.60 -15.05 2.82
C TYR A 92 -8.51 -14.52 1.72
N LYS A 93 -9.76 -14.96 1.74
CA LYS A 93 -10.85 -14.37 0.98
C LYS A 93 -11.60 -13.38 1.86
N LEU A 94 -11.85 -12.20 1.33
CA LEU A 94 -12.65 -11.18 2.00
C LEU A 94 -14.06 -11.19 1.43
N LYS A 95 -15.03 -11.62 2.24
CA LYS A 95 -16.45 -11.58 1.89
C LYS A 95 -17.08 -10.38 2.54
N ILE A 96 -17.83 -9.58 1.78
CA ILE A 96 -18.60 -8.50 2.38
C ILE A 96 -19.72 -9.07 3.23
N ARG A 97 -19.93 -8.51 4.42
CA ARG A 97 -21.04 -8.87 5.29
C ARG A 97 -22.37 -8.50 4.65
N GLU A 98 -23.41 -9.26 4.97
CA GLU A 98 -24.71 -9.16 4.29
C GLU A 98 -25.39 -7.80 4.50
N ASP A 99 -25.26 -7.21 5.69
CA ASP A 99 -25.71 -5.85 6.03
C ASP A 99 -25.04 -4.75 5.19
N SER A 100 -23.88 -5.07 4.62
CA SER A 100 -23.01 -4.13 3.92
C SER A 100 -23.02 -4.33 2.40
N ARG A 101 -23.58 -5.45 1.91
CA ARG A 101 -23.66 -5.79 0.47
C ARG A 101 -24.41 -4.77 -0.37
N SER A 102 -25.40 -4.11 0.21
CA SER A 102 -26.27 -3.16 -0.50
C SER A 102 -25.56 -1.82 -0.79
N LEU A 103 -24.46 -1.53 -0.08
CA LEU A 103 -23.75 -0.27 -0.16
C LEU A 103 -23.15 -0.10 -1.57
N PRO A 104 -23.49 1.01 -2.28
CA PRO A 104 -23.07 1.23 -3.67
C PRO A 104 -21.57 1.12 -3.90
N VAL A 105 -20.77 1.53 -2.91
CA VAL A 105 -19.31 1.56 -3.02
C VAL A 105 -18.72 0.19 -3.33
N TYR A 106 -19.34 -0.92 -2.89
CA TYR A 106 -18.81 -2.27 -3.08
C TYR A 106 -19.25 -2.96 -4.36
N ARG A 107 -20.32 -2.50 -5.01
CA ARG A 107 -20.97 -3.22 -6.12
C ARG A 107 -20.03 -3.55 -7.27
N ARG A 108 -19.03 -2.69 -7.52
CA ARG A 108 -18.03 -2.88 -8.58
C ARG A 108 -16.87 -3.77 -8.16
N TRP A 109 -16.67 -4.00 -6.87
CA TRP A 109 -15.51 -4.71 -6.34
C TRP A 109 -15.84 -6.10 -5.87
N ILE A 110 -17.11 -6.43 -5.65
CA ILE A 110 -17.52 -7.76 -5.22
C ILE A 110 -17.99 -8.61 -6.39
N ASP A 111 -17.80 -9.92 -6.30
CA ASP A 111 -18.41 -10.87 -7.22
C ASP A 111 -19.89 -11.16 -6.85
N LYS A 112 -20.55 -12.01 -7.65
CA LYS A 112 -21.93 -12.45 -7.40
C LYS A 112 -22.13 -13.12 -6.03
N ASN A 113 -21.06 -13.64 -5.43
CA ASN A 113 -21.04 -14.30 -4.14
C ASN A 113 -20.62 -13.36 -3.00
N GLY A 114 -20.41 -12.07 -3.29
CA GLY A 114 -20.01 -11.06 -2.30
C GLY A 114 -18.53 -11.11 -1.91
N TYR A 115 -17.66 -11.77 -2.66
CA TYR A 115 -16.23 -11.76 -2.40
C TYR A 115 -15.56 -10.59 -3.11
N LEU A 116 -14.62 -9.94 -2.41
CA LEU A 116 -13.80 -8.89 -2.97
C LEU A 116 -12.92 -9.42 -4.11
N ARG A 117 -13.01 -8.79 -5.27
CA ARG A 117 -12.22 -9.06 -6.47
C ARG A 117 -10.97 -8.19 -6.44
N VAL A 118 -9.91 -8.69 -5.81
CA VAL A 118 -8.63 -7.97 -5.64
C VAL A 118 -8.03 -7.53 -6.98
N GLU A 119 -8.18 -8.35 -8.03
CA GLU A 119 -7.71 -8.02 -9.39
C GLU A 119 -8.33 -6.73 -9.93
N VAL A 120 -9.61 -6.48 -9.62
CA VAL A 120 -10.30 -5.27 -10.08
C VAL A 120 -9.78 -4.04 -9.33
N LEU A 121 -9.47 -4.17 -8.05
CA LEU A 121 -8.83 -3.10 -7.27
C LEU A 121 -7.45 -2.74 -7.83
N ARG A 122 -6.66 -3.75 -8.22
CA ARG A 122 -5.31 -3.56 -8.75
C ARG A 122 -5.31 -2.75 -10.06
N ILE A 123 -6.21 -3.10 -11.00
CA ILE A 123 -6.34 -2.41 -12.30
C ILE A 123 -6.76 -0.94 -12.13
N CYS A 124 -7.56 -0.62 -11.12
CA CYS A 124 -8.02 0.75 -10.92
C CYS A 124 -6.96 1.68 -10.31
N ILE A 125 -5.97 1.15 -9.60
CA ILE A 125 -4.88 1.93 -8.99
C ILE A 125 -3.71 2.05 -9.97
N PHE A 126 -3.40 0.99 -10.69
CA PHE A 126 -2.31 0.95 -11.66
C PHE A 126 -2.93 0.62 -13.02
N ARG A 127 -3.25 1.67 -13.79
CA ARG A 127 -3.67 1.51 -15.18
C ARG A 127 -2.50 0.87 -15.94
N GLU A 128 -2.67 -0.39 -16.36
CA GLU A 128 -1.85 -0.98 -17.43
C GLU A 128 -2.18 -0.32 -18.78
#